data_AF-A0A1I5UY44-F1
#
_entry.id   AF-A0A1I5UY44-F1
#
_cell.length_a   1.000
_cell.length_b   1.000
_cell.length_c   1.000
_cell.angle_alpha   90.00
_cell.angle_beta   90.00
_cell.angle_gamma   90.00
#
_symmetry.space_group_name_H-M   'P 1'
#
loop_
_entity.id
_entity.type
_entity.pdbx_description
1 polymer ?
#
loop_
_entity_poly.entity_id
_entity_poly.type
_entity_poly.pdbx_seq_one_letter_code
_entity_poly.pdbx_strand_id
1 'polypeptide(L)'
;MSNFADIVIPAAAPISVADIVVPSRPPSPAGSYADLRELLDTCGRNKNDRALALISACIGDGITTKSEIVSVGARLGLNPRHVAAILDQDTGTNPERHRWQRDGKGTYSFLN
;
A
#
# COMPACT_ATOMS: atom_id res chain seq x y z
N MET A 1 -11.03 45.49 -30.74
CA MET A 1 -9.79 44.89 -31.26
C MET A 1 -9.03 44.35 -30.06
N SER A 2 -9.18 43.05 -29.77
CA SER A 2 -8.55 42.40 -28.61
C SER A 2 -7.13 41.97 -28.98
N ASN A 3 -6.13 42.48 -28.27
CA ASN A 3 -4.75 42.03 -28.39
C ASN A 3 -4.47 40.95 -27.34
N PHE A 4 -4.02 39.80 -27.81
CA PHE A 4 -3.55 38.67 -27.02
C PHE A 4 -2.29 39.08 -26.24
N ALA A 5 -2.38 39.06 -24.91
CA ALA A 5 -1.21 39.17 -24.05
C ALA A 5 -0.44 37.85 -24.06
N ASP A 6 0.88 37.96 -24.23
CA ASP A 6 1.88 36.92 -24.06
C ASP A 6 1.62 35.99 -22.87
N ILE A 7 1.44 34.70 -23.15
CA ILE A 7 1.50 33.65 -22.13
C ILE A 7 2.95 33.23 -22.00
N VAL A 8 3.64 33.81 -21.03
CA VAL A 8 4.94 33.31 -20.55
C VAL A 8 4.68 32.00 -19.80
N ILE A 9 5.11 30.88 -20.34
CA ILE A 9 5.13 29.58 -19.64
C ILE A 9 6.41 29.56 -18.78
N PRO A 10 6.35 29.61 -17.44
CA PRO A 10 7.54 29.44 -16.63
C PRO A 10 8.01 27.98 -16.72
N ALA A 11 9.32 27.80 -16.93
CA ALA A 11 9.97 26.50 -16.97
C ALA A 11 9.69 25.73 -15.67
N ALA A 12 9.03 24.58 -15.80
CA ALA A 12 8.77 23.68 -14.68
C ALA A 12 10.10 23.13 -14.14
N ALA A 13 10.37 23.38 -12.86
CA ALA A 13 11.50 22.79 -12.15
C ALA A 13 11.39 21.25 -12.11
N PRO A 14 12.50 20.51 -12.06
CA PRO A 14 12.46 19.06 -11.91
C PRO A 14 11.85 18.70 -10.56
N ILE A 15 10.80 17.88 -10.57
CA ILE A 15 10.17 17.34 -9.36
C ILE A 15 11.21 16.50 -8.62
N SER A 16 11.61 16.96 -7.43
CA SER A 16 12.54 16.24 -6.57
C SER A 16 11.83 15.05 -5.92
N VAL A 17 12.48 13.88 -5.90
CA VAL A 17 11.93 12.65 -5.27
C VAL A 17 11.71 12.84 -3.76
N ALA A 18 12.30 13.88 -3.16
CA ALA A 18 12.08 14.27 -1.77
C ALA A 18 10.70 14.88 -1.48
N ASP A 19 9.98 15.33 -2.51
CA ASP A 19 8.61 15.88 -2.39
C ASP A 19 7.52 14.83 -2.63
N ILE A 20 7.89 13.55 -2.79
CA ILE A 20 6.94 12.46 -2.58
C ILE A 20 6.69 12.39 -1.07
N VAL A 21 5.90 13.34 -0.59
CA VAL A 21 5.21 13.22 0.69
C VAL A 21 4.32 11.99 0.53
N VAL A 22 4.83 10.84 0.95
CA VAL A 22 3.97 9.74 1.39
C VAL A 22 3.11 10.39 2.47
N PRO A 23 1.79 10.59 2.27
CA PRO A 23 0.99 11.18 3.31
C PRO A 23 1.11 10.26 4.52
N SER A 24 1.83 10.75 5.54
CA SER A 24 1.87 10.14 6.87
C SER A 24 0.48 10.38 7.48
N ARG A 25 -0.48 9.58 7.00
CA ARG A 25 -1.82 9.51 7.54
C ARG A 25 -1.67 9.02 8.98
N PRO A 26 -2.17 9.74 9.99
CA PRO A 26 -2.13 9.27 11.37
C PRO A 26 -2.83 7.92 11.43
N PRO A 27 -2.34 6.96 12.24
CA PRO A 27 -3.00 5.67 12.42
C PRO A 27 -4.38 5.93 13.01
N SER A 28 -5.41 5.95 12.15
CA SER A 28 -6.79 5.97 12.60
C SER A 28 -7.02 4.64 13.32
N PRO A 29 -7.44 4.62 14.59
CA PRO A 29 -7.67 3.37 15.34
C PRO A 29 -8.92 2.60 14.87
N ALA A 30 -9.33 2.78 13.62
CA ALA A 30 -10.37 2.02 12.96
C ALA A 30 -10.03 1.93 11.47
N GLY A 31 -9.30 0.86 11.10
CA GLY A 31 -9.12 0.38 9.74
C GLY A 31 -10.47 0.02 9.13
N SER A 32 -11.21 1.03 8.70
CA SER A 32 -12.47 0.79 8.01
C SER A 32 -12.17 0.31 6.60
N TYR A 33 -13.02 -0.57 6.06
CA TYR A 33 -12.90 -0.99 4.66
C TYR A 33 -12.90 0.19 3.68
N ALA A 34 -13.46 1.34 4.06
CA ALA A 34 -13.41 2.56 3.26
C ALA A 34 -12.00 3.14 3.17
N ASP A 35 -11.25 3.16 4.28
CA ASP A 35 -9.86 3.63 4.30
C ASP A 35 -8.95 2.72 3.50
N LEU A 36 -9.13 1.40 3.61
CA LEU A 36 -8.42 0.42 2.79
C LEU A 36 -8.73 0.61 1.31
N ARG A 37 -9.98 0.93 0.96
CA ARG A 37 -10.39 1.15 -0.42
C ARG A 37 -9.78 2.42 -1.00
N GLU A 38 -9.78 3.51 -0.24
CA GLU A 38 -9.13 4.77 -0.61
C GLU A 38 -7.61 4.61 -0.81
N LEU A 39 -6.97 3.86 0.09
CA LEU A 39 -5.56 3.50 -0.03
C LEU A 39 -5.30 2.69 -1.32
N LEU A 40 -6.17 1.73 -1.63
CA LEU A 40 -6.06 0.94 -2.87
C LEU A 40 -6.28 1.76 -4.14
N ASP A 41 -7.14 2.78 -4.10
CA ASP A 41 -7.36 3.70 -5.20
C ASP A 41 -6.14 4.60 -5.43
N THR A 42 -5.43 4.98 -4.35
CA THR A 42 -4.18 5.75 -4.40
C THR A 42 -3.02 4.97 -5.01
N CYS A 43 -2.96 3.64 -4.81
CA CYS A 43 -1.94 2.76 -5.43
C CYS A 43 -2.09 2.59 -6.96
N GLY A 44 -3.16 3.10 -7.58
CA GLY A 44 -3.38 2.98 -9.02
C GLY A 44 -3.68 1.54 -9.46
N ARG A 45 -3.31 1.17 -10.71
CA ARG A 45 -3.65 -0.16 -11.29
C ARG A 45 -2.63 -1.26 -11.00
N ASN A 46 -1.51 -0.96 -10.34
CA ASN A 46 -0.48 -1.96 -10.09
C ASN A 46 -0.97 -2.97 -9.02
N LYS A 47 -1.16 -4.22 -9.44
CA LYS A 47 -1.69 -5.28 -8.59
C LYS A 47 -0.73 -5.63 -7.43
N ASN A 48 0.57 -5.49 -7.63
CA ASN A 48 1.56 -5.80 -6.60
C ASN A 48 1.53 -4.74 -5.51
N ASP A 49 1.58 -3.46 -5.88
CA ASP A 49 1.57 -2.34 -4.93
C ASP A 49 0.28 -2.32 -4.12
N ARG A 50 -0.87 -2.59 -4.78
CA ARG A 50 -2.16 -2.74 -4.11
C ARG A 50 -2.17 -3.88 -3.09
N ALA A 51 -1.59 -5.04 -3.43
CA ALA A 51 -1.50 -6.17 -2.51
C ALA A 51 -0.56 -5.85 -1.33
N LEU A 52 0.60 -5.26 -1.60
CA LEU A 52 1.57 -4.84 -0.59
C LEU A 52 0.97 -3.82 0.40
N ALA A 53 0.31 -2.79 -0.12
CA ALA A 53 -0.30 -1.75 0.70
C ALA A 53 -1.44 -2.32 1.55
N LEU A 54 -2.25 -3.22 1.01
CA LEU A 54 -3.27 -3.92 1.78
C LEU A 54 -2.66 -4.78 2.89
N ILE A 55 -1.66 -5.61 2.58
CA ILE A 55 -1.01 -6.48 3.57
C ILE A 55 -0.38 -5.63 4.69
N SER A 56 0.25 -4.51 4.33
CA SER A 56 0.83 -3.54 5.28
C SER A 56 -0.23 -3.01 6.23
N ALA A 57 -1.36 -2.55 5.68
CA ALA A 57 -2.46 -2.00 6.46
C ALA A 57 -3.08 -3.06 7.37
N CYS A 58 -3.36 -4.26 6.84
CA CYS A 58 -3.88 -5.38 7.62
C CYS A 58 -2.98 -5.72 8.82
N ILE A 59 -1.66 -5.87 8.61
CA ILE A 59 -0.73 -6.21 9.71
C ILE A 59 -0.61 -5.04 10.69
N GLY A 60 -0.62 -3.79 10.22
CA GLY A 60 -0.67 -2.59 11.06
C GLY A 60 -1.93 -2.51 11.93
N ASP A 61 -3.06 -2.98 11.40
CA ASP A 61 -4.36 -3.05 12.09
C ASP A 61 -4.52 -4.29 12.98
N GLY A 62 -3.49 -5.14 13.09
CA GLY A 62 -3.52 -6.37 13.88
C GLY A 62 -4.21 -7.56 13.20
N ILE A 63 -4.56 -7.43 11.92
CA ILE A 63 -5.01 -8.55 11.07
C ILE A 63 -3.78 -9.31 10.59
N THR A 64 -3.36 -10.26 11.42
CA THR A 64 -2.06 -10.92 11.28
C THR A 64 -2.15 -12.34 10.75
N THR A 65 -3.33 -12.87 10.38
CA THR A 65 -3.42 -14.22 9.82
C THR A 65 -3.62 -14.18 8.30
N LYS A 66 -2.99 -15.12 7.59
CA LYS A 66 -3.10 -15.21 6.12
C LYS A 66 -4.56 -15.29 5.66
N SER A 67 -5.38 -16.10 6.33
CA SER A 67 -6.80 -16.27 6.00
C SER A 67 -7.57 -14.96 6.11
N GLU A 68 -7.32 -14.18 7.16
CA GLU A 68 -8.01 -12.90 7.35
C GLU A 68 -7.53 -11.85 6.36
N ILE A 69 -6.22 -11.71 6.15
CA ILE A 69 -5.63 -10.78 5.17
C ILE A 69 -6.20 -11.05 3.77
N VAL A 70 -6.23 -12.32 3.37
CA VAL A 70 -6.77 -12.74 2.07
C VAL A 70 -8.28 -12.49 1.98
N SER A 71 -9.02 -12.72 3.06
CA SER A 71 -10.46 -12.43 3.14
C SER A 71 -10.77 -10.94 3.01
N VAL A 72 -9.98 -10.07 3.66
CA VAL A 72 -10.08 -8.61 3.53
C VAL A 72 -9.81 -8.19 2.08
N GLY A 73 -8.75 -8.73 1.45
CA GLY A 73 -8.43 -8.44 0.06
C GLY A 73 -9.53 -8.87 -0.93
N ALA A 74 -10.13 -10.04 -0.70
CA ALA A 74 -11.26 -10.51 -1.50
C ALA A 74 -12.45 -9.55 -1.43
N ARG A 75 -12.79 -9.05 -0.23
CA ARG A 75 -13.87 -8.08 -0.02
C ARG A 75 -13.61 -6.73 -0.70
N LEU A 76 -12.34 -6.37 -0.88
CA LEU A 76 -11.90 -5.17 -1.59
C LEU A 76 -11.73 -5.36 -3.10
N GLY A 77 -12.06 -6.55 -3.63
CA GLY A 77 -11.99 -6.86 -5.05
C GLY A 77 -10.61 -7.23 -5.57
N LEU A 78 -9.66 -7.53 -4.68
CA LEU A 78 -8.36 -8.10 -5.06
C LEU A 78 -8.47 -9.61 -5.24
N ASN A 79 -7.58 -10.17 -6.08
CA ASN A 79 -7.52 -11.61 -6.28
C ASN A 79 -6.92 -12.28 -5.02
N PRO A 80 -7.65 -13.18 -4.34
CA PRO A 80 -7.17 -13.86 -3.13
C PRO A 80 -5.85 -14.61 -3.33
N ARG A 81 -5.68 -15.27 -4.49
CA ARG A 81 -4.45 -16.00 -4.84
C ARG A 81 -3.28 -15.06 -5.04
N HIS A 82 -3.52 -13.87 -5.60
CA HIS A 82 -2.50 -12.85 -5.79
C HIS A 82 -2.02 -12.28 -4.45
N VAL A 83 -2.96 -11.92 -3.57
CA VAL A 83 -2.64 -11.44 -2.22
C VAL A 83 -1.86 -12.48 -1.43
N ALA A 84 -2.28 -13.75 -1.49
CA ALA A 84 -1.57 -14.85 -0.83
C ALA A 84 -0.15 -15.05 -1.39
N ALA A 85 0.04 -14.95 -2.70
CA ALA A 85 1.34 -15.10 -3.34
C ALA A 85 2.31 -13.97 -2.95
N ILE A 86 1.84 -12.72 -2.94
CA ILE A 86 2.65 -11.57 -2.50
C ILE A 86 3.02 -11.70 -1.02
N LEU A 87 2.05 -12.08 -0.17
CA LEU A 87 2.32 -12.31 1.24
C LEU A 87 3.41 -13.38 1.44
N ASP A 88 3.31 -14.52 0.76
CA ASP A 88 4.29 -15.60 0.87
C ASP A 88 5.66 -15.19 0.32
N GLN A 89 5.70 -14.46 -0.81
CA GLN A 89 6.93 -14.02 -1.47
C GLN A 89 7.72 -13.01 -0.63
N ASP A 90 7.03 -12.07 0.01
CA ASP A 90 7.66 -11.05 0.86
C ASP A 90 7.80 -11.51 2.33
N THR A 91 7.52 -12.79 2.63
CA THR A 91 7.71 -13.38 3.96
C THR A 91 9.04 -14.11 4.05
N GLY A 92 9.82 -13.79 5.08
CA GLY A 92 11.06 -14.50 5.37
C GLY A 92 11.81 -13.90 6.55
N THR A 93 13.08 -14.27 6.70
CA THR A 93 13.93 -13.85 7.81
C THR A 93 14.96 -12.78 7.44
N ASN A 94 15.14 -12.52 6.14
CA ASN A 94 16.08 -11.51 5.65
C ASN A 94 15.41 -10.12 5.54
N PRO A 95 15.81 -9.12 6.36
CA PRO A 95 15.22 -7.78 6.36
C PRO A 95 15.51 -6.95 5.10
N GLU A 96 16.55 -7.28 4.32
CA GLU A 96 16.85 -6.59 3.06
C GLU A 96 15.93 -7.01 1.91
N ARG A 97 15.21 -8.14 2.06
CA ARG A 97 14.43 -8.75 0.98
C ARG A 97 12.97 -8.99 1.35
N HIS A 98 12.68 -9.21 2.62
CA HIS A 98 11.35 -9.53 3.10
C HIS A 98 10.82 -8.38 3.95
N ARG A 99 9.50 -8.21 3.90
CA ARG A 99 8.79 -7.18 4.65
C ARG A 99 8.11 -7.75 5.88
N TRP A 100 7.81 -9.04 5.83
CA TRP A 100 7.06 -9.74 6.86
C TRP A 100 7.87 -10.93 7.36
N GLN A 101 7.68 -11.23 8.63
CA GLN A 101 8.02 -12.52 9.19
C GLN A 101 6.75 -13.24 9.61
N ARG A 102 6.80 -14.57 9.55
CA ARG A 102 5.75 -15.45 10.03
C ARG A 102 6.26 -16.22 11.23
N ASP A 103 5.56 -16.13 12.35
CA ASP A 103 5.91 -16.89 13.55
C ASP A 103 5.48 -18.37 13.44
N GLY A 104 5.86 -19.17 14.43
CA GLY A 104 5.48 -20.60 14.50
C GLY A 104 3.98 -20.85 14.68
N LYS A 105 3.19 -19.82 15.02
CA LYS A 105 1.72 -19.88 15.13
C LYS A 105 1.03 -19.51 13.82
N GLY A 106 1.78 -19.03 12.84
CA GLY A 106 1.28 -18.60 11.54
C GLY A 106 0.80 -17.15 11.49
N THR A 107 1.20 -16.36 12.49
CA THR A 107 0.94 -14.91 12.61
C THR A 107 2.02 -14.15 11.85
N TYR A 108 1.61 -13.17 11.05
CA TYR A 108 2.49 -12.27 10.32
C TYR A 108 2.75 -11.01 11.12
N SER A 109 3.99 -10.53 11.08
CA SER A 109 4.41 -9.28 11.70
C SER A 109 5.44 -8.59 10.81
N PHE A 110 5.61 -7.28 10.98
CA PHE A 110 6.68 -6.57 10.30
C PHE A 110 8.03 -7.16 10.69
N LEU A 111 8.86 -7.41 9.68
CA LEU A 111 10.25 -7.77 9.87
C LEU A 111 11.01 -6.47 10.14
N ASN A 112 11.69 -6.39 11.28
CA ASN A 112 12.39 -5.22 11.78
C ASN A 112 13.87 -5.53 11.98
#